data_AF-A0A6N9C1Y9-F1
#
_entry.id   AF-A0A6N9C1Y9-F1
#
_cell.length_a   1.000
_cell.length_b   1.000
_cell.length_c   1.000
_cell.angle_alpha   90.00
_cell.angle_beta   90.00
_cell.angle_gamma   90.00
#
_symmetry.space_group_name_H-M   'P 1'
#
loop_
_entity.id
_entity.type
_entity.pdbx_description
1 polymer ?
#
loop_
_entity_poly.entity_id
_entity_poly.type
_entity_poly.pdbx_seq_one_letter_code
_entity_poly.pdbx_strand_id
1 'polypeptide(L)'
;MSAPRLRRYTVALVVAVLSPMATAQTPDYLDPELRARVDQLKAEVAARPTDIETARQRANTLWDWANAYAMTGGYLPVNLSTAVHRNNAVRPAGMVAINAYIRELALLDEHPDALGQLTAETGPFEARSWATFTQTWRVGSAAVAPGGGIVVPRHFLANHGTLQADAPGGDHHVSIASSNAAARFVADAMPVSGMHGGFRAPAPMLFFRLTEGSLGPGDTVTVTYGDRSGGGRGLLMPTFSSDRMPFPLYVVLDGRGQLFSLPIQPIRVAGTTLAGVHGFAPSVVRPGEPFDLAVRAEDAFRNRAKGSYPAWRVRAHAESVGEIPPGGDPIAVLGDHRVGAP
;
A
#
# COMPACT_ATOMS: atom_id res chain seq x y z
N MET A 1 16.00 15.21 -81.60
CA MET A 1 16.46 16.21 -80.62
C MET A 1 15.49 17.38 -80.63
N SER A 2 14.66 17.53 -79.58
CA SER A 2 13.95 18.78 -79.27
C SER A 2 13.47 18.76 -77.80
N ALA A 3 13.44 19.93 -77.19
CA ALA A 3 13.68 20.25 -75.78
C ALA A 3 12.64 19.74 -74.73
N PRO A 4 13.03 19.63 -73.44
CA PRO A 4 12.11 19.28 -72.37
C PRO A 4 11.27 20.49 -71.90
N ARG A 5 9.99 20.23 -71.61
CA ARG A 5 9.02 21.21 -71.07
C ARG A 5 9.32 21.51 -69.60
N LEU A 6 9.51 22.78 -69.23
CA LEU A 6 9.53 23.23 -67.84
C LEU A 6 8.15 23.01 -67.18
N ARG A 7 8.09 22.20 -66.12
CA ARG A 7 6.95 22.15 -65.18
C ARG A 7 7.10 23.29 -64.17
N ARG A 8 6.11 24.19 -64.13
CA ARG A 8 5.96 25.18 -63.05
C ARG A 8 5.45 24.46 -61.80
N TYR A 9 6.18 24.54 -60.70
CA TYR A 9 5.71 24.09 -59.38
C TYR A 9 5.08 25.28 -58.66
N THR A 10 3.79 25.18 -58.39
CA THR A 10 3.08 26.12 -57.50
C THR A 10 3.37 25.69 -56.06
N VAL A 11 4.10 26.51 -55.31
CA VAL A 11 4.30 26.29 -53.88
C VAL A 11 3.08 26.85 -53.15
N ALA A 12 2.26 25.96 -52.57
CA ALA A 12 1.19 26.35 -51.67
C ALA A 12 1.77 26.52 -50.25
N LEU A 13 1.78 27.76 -49.74
CA LEU A 13 2.16 28.06 -48.37
C LEU A 13 0.98 27.69 -47.45
N VAL A 14 1.10 26.59 -46.70
CA VAL A 14 0.12 26.22 -45.66
C VAL A 14 0.54 26.92 -44.37
N VAL A 15 -0.17 27.98 -44.00
CA VAL A 15 -0.04 28.61 -42.68
C VAL A 15 -0.92 27.82 -41.71
N ALA A 16 -0.30 26.97 -40.89
CA ALA A 16 -0.97 26.32 -39.78
C ALA A 16 -1.14 27.33 -38.64
N VAL A 17 -2.36 27.84 -38.47
CA VAL A 17 -2.73 28.63 -37.30
C VAL A 17 -2.88 27.66 -36.13
N LEU A 18 -1.92 27.68 -35.20
CA LEU A 18 -2.02 26.99 -33.92
C LEU A 18 -3.08 27.71 -33.07
N SER A 19 -4.30 27.19 -33.10
CA SER A 19 -5.30 27.55 -32.09
C SER A 19 -4.83 27.03 -30.72
N PRO A 20 -4.87 27.83 -29.65
CA PRO A 20 -4.62 27.32 -28.32
C PRO A 20 -5.68 26.24 -28.02
N MET A 21 -5.24 25.02 -27.75
CA MET A 21 -6.13 23.99 -27.21
C MET A 21 -6.67 24.53 -25.89
N ALA A 22 -7.97 24.82 -25.86
CA ALA A 22 -8.68 25.00 -24.61
C ALA A 22 -8.44 23.74 -23.77
N THR A 23 -7.80 23.90 -22.61
CA THR A 23 -7.74 22.86 -21.60
C THR A 23 -9.17 22.58 -21.17
N ALA A 24 -9.78 21.53 -21.72
CA ALA A 24 -11.05 21.05 -21.22
C ALA A 24 -10.87 20.74 -19.74
N GLN A 25 -11.50 21.53 -18.87
CA GLN A 25 -11.53 21.24 -17.44
C GLN A 25 -12.14 19.84 -17.30
N THR A 26 -11.38 18.92 -16.72
CA THR A 26 -11.91 17.61 -16.36
C THR A 26 -13.15 17.87 -15.49
N PRO A 27 -14.31 17.29 -15.83
CA PRO A 27 -15.51 17.47 -15.01
C PRO A 27 -15.19 17.05 -13.59
N ASP A 28 -15.70 17.83 -12.63
CA ASP A 28 -15.55 17.54 -11.20
C ASP A 28 -16.04 16.11 -10.90
N TYR A 29 -15.29 15.38 -10.07
CA TYR A 29 -15.65 14.03 -9.68
C TYR A 29 -16.75 14.02 -8.60
N LEU A 30 -17.01 15.16 -7.97
CA LEU A 30 -18.14 15.36 -7.09
C LEU A 30 -19.35 15.88 -7.87
N ASP A 31 -20.53 15.35 -7.59
CA ASP A 31 -21.76 15.99 -8.02
C ASP A 31 -21.92 17.36 -7.34
N PRO A 32 -22.71 18.29 -7.92
CA PRO A 32 -22.80 19.66 -7.40
C PRO A 32 -23.29 19.77 -5.95
N GLU A 33 -24.17 18.86 -5.50
CA GLU A 33 -24.66 18.86 -4.12
C GLU A 33 -23.56 18.41 -3.15
N LEU A 34 -22.89 17.30 -3.48
CA LEU A 34 -21.78 16.80 -2.67
C LEU A 34 -20.61 17.79 -2.63
N ARG A 35 -20.27 18.44 -3.75
CA ARG A 35 -19.24 19.50 -3.81
C ARG A 35 -19.54 20.62 -2.83
N ALA A 36 -20.76 21.16 -2.83
CA ALA A 36 -21.15 22.23 -1.92
C ALA A 36 -21.00 21.81 -0.43
N ARG A 37 -21.41 20.59 -0.09
CA ARG A 37 -21.24 20.05 1.28
C ARG A 37 -19.77 19.85 1.65
N VAL A 38 -18.93 19.40 0.72
CA VAL A 38 -17.48 19.23 0.94
C VAL A 38 -16.80 20.57 1.18
N ASP A 39 -17.10 21.58 0.37
CA ASP A 39 -16.53 22.92 0.53
C ASP A 39 -16.95 23.55 1.86
N GLN A 40 -18.22 23.39 2.25
CA GLN A 40 -18.70 23.76 3.57
C GLN A 40 -17.95 23.01 4.69
N LEU A 41 -17.79 21.69 4.56
CA LEU A 41 -17.08 20.86 5.54
C LEU A 41 -15.63 21.31 5.74
N LYS A 42 -14.92 21.63 4.65
CA LYS A 42 -13.55 22.18 4.70
C LYS A 42 -13.49 23.47 5.51
N ALA A 43 -14.38 24.41 5.22
CA ALA A 43 -14.45 25.70 5.91
C ALA A 43 -14.77 25.53 7.41
N GLU A 44 -15.74 24.67 7.74
CA GLU A 44 -16.16 24.43 9.12
C GLU A 44 -15.06 23.78 9.97
N VAL A 45 -14.28 22.86 9.42
CA VAL A 45 -13.18 22.18 10.14
C VAL A 45 -11.96 23.10 10.31
N ALA A 46 -11.75 24.02 9.37
CA ALA A 46 -10.75 25.08 9.52
C ALA A 46 -11.13 26.04 10.65
N ALA A 47 -12.41 26.36 10.80
CA ALA A 47 -12.91 27.27 11.83
C ALA A 47 -13.01 26.62 13.22
N ARG A 48 -13.53 25.38 13.32
CA ARG A 48 -13.73 24.68 14.60
C ARG A 48 -13.46 23.18 14.48
N PRO A 49 -12.65 22.59 15.39
CA PRO A 49 -12.48 21.14 15.46
C PRO A 49 -13.82 20.42 15.61
N THR A 50 -13.89 19.20 15.09
CA THR A 50 -15.05 18.32 15.26
C THR A 50 -15.29 18.03 16.75
N ASP A 51 -16.55 18.14 17.15
CA ASP A 51 -17.07 17.90 18.49
C ASP A 51 -18.24 16.89 18.43
N ILE A 52 -18.82 16.56 19.58
CA ILE A 52 -19.86 15.52 19.66
C ILE A 52 -21.13 15.87 18.88
N GLU A 53 -21.44 17.16 18.74
CA GLU A 53 -22.63 17.66 18.04
C GLU A 53 -22.45 17.53 16.52
N THR A 54 -21.25 17.86 16.04
CA THR A 54 -20.93 17.89 14.60
C THR A 54 -20.41 16.55 14.07
N ALA A 55 -19.90 15.66 14.94
CA ALA A 55 -19.19 14.44 14.55
C ALA A 55 -19.93 13.56 13.55
N ARG A 56 -21.22 13.31 13.78
CA ARG A 56 -22.00 12.41 12.89
C ARG A 56 -22.22 13.02 11.51
N GLN A 57 -22.58 14.30 11.46
CA GLN A 57 -22.81 14.99 10.20
C GLN A 57 -21.51 15.05 9.38
N ARG A 58 -20.41 15.47 10.01
CA ARG A 58 -19.10 15.54 9.37
C ARG A 58 -18.61 14.17 8.90
N ALA A 59 -18.82 13.12 9.69
CA ALA A 59 -18.48 11.75 9.31
C ALA A 59 -19.28 11.27 8.09
N ASN A 60 -20.58 11.58 8.01
CA ASN A 60 -21.41 11.23 6.86
C ASN A 60 -20.94 11.95 5.59
N THR A 61 -20.69 13.26 5.65
CA THR A 61 -20.17 14.00 4.49
C THR A 61 -18.79 13.50 4.07
N LEU A 62 -17.89 13.23 5.02
CA LEU A 62 -16.58 12.65 4.76
C LEU A 62 -16.68 11.25 4.14
N TRP A 63 -17.65 10.44 4.55
CA TRP A 63 -17.90 9.11 3.97
C TRP A 63 -18.31 9.22 2.50
N ASP A 64 -19.29 10.07 2.19
CA ASP A 64 -19.75 10.27 0.81
C ASP A 64 -18.61 10.81 -0.07
N TRP A 65 -17.85 11.78 0.44
CA TRP A 65 -16.69 12.33 -0.24
C TRP A 65 -15.62 11.27 -0.50
N ALA A 66 -15.26 10.48 0.52
CA ALA A 66 -14.26 9.42 0.38
C ALA A 66 -14.67 8.38 -0.67
N ASN A 67 -15.95 8.00 -0.73
CA ASN A 67 -16.44 7.08 -1.76
C ASN A 67 -16.31 7.70 -3.16
N ALA A 68 -16.73 8.95 -3.35
CA ALA A 68 -16.58 9.64 -4.63
C ALA A 68 -15.10 9.77 -5.04
N TYR A 69 -14.23 10.15 -4.10
CA TYR A 69 -12.80 10.25 -4.33
C TYR A 69 -12.17 8.90 -4.72
N ALA A 70 -12.56 7.80 -4.06
CA ALA A 70 -12.06 6.46 -4.41
C ALA A 70 -12.41 6.05 -5.85
N MET A 71 -13.54 6.51 -6.39
CA MET A 71 -13.92 6.23 -7.79
C MET A 71 -13.00 6.89 -8.82
N THR A 72 -12.20 7.87 -8.40
CA THR A 72 -11.15 8.49 -9.26
C THR A 72 -9.89 7.64 -9.36
N GLY A 73 -9.77 6.57 -8.57
CA GLY A 73 -8.52 5.82 -8.38
C GLY A 73 -7.58 6.43 -7.34
N GLY A 74 -8.00 7.52 -6.67
CA GLY A 74 -7.28 8.14 -5.57
C GLY A 74 -7.11 7.19 -4.38
N TYR A 75 -5.98 7.31 -3.68
CA TYR A 75 -5.69 6.49 -2.51
C TYR A 75 -6.43 7.02 -1.28
N LEU A 76 -7.14 6.13 -0.59
CA LEU A 76 -7.79 6.47 0.68
C LEU A 76 -6.95 6.02 1.88
N PRO A 77 -6.86 6.84 2.94
CA PRO A 77 -6.20 6.46 4.17
C PRO A 77 -6.86 5.23 4.81
N VAL A 78 -6.05 4.26 5.19
CA VAL A 78 -6.54 2.92 5.51
C VAL A 78 -7.50 2.86 6.71
N ASN A 79 -7.39 3.78 7.66
CA ASN A 79 -8.28 3.82 8.83
C ASN A 79 -9.46 4.80 8.66
N LEU A 80 -9.61 5.48 7.51
CA LEU A 80 -10.68 6.47 7.29
C LEU A 80 -12.06 5.86 7.50
N SER A 81 -12.34 4.74 6.85
CA SER A 81 -13.63 4.02 6.95
C SER A 81 -13.95 3.63 8.40
N THR A 82 -12.94 3.25 9.17
CA THR A 82 -13.09 2.90 10.58
C THR A 82 -13.36 4.14 11.43
N ALA A 83 -12.72 5.28 11.12
CA ALA A 83 -12.91 6.52 11.86
C ALA A 83 -14.31 7.11 11.68
N VAL A 84 -14.85 7.08 10.45
CA VAL A 84 -16.18 7.63 10.14
C VAL A 84 -17.34 6.70 10.49
N HIS A 85 -17.06 5.45 10.87
CA HIS A 85 -18.09 4.54 11.37
C HIS A 85 -18.85 5.16 12.55
N ARG A 86 -20.19 5.08 12.54
CA ARG A 86 -21.10 5.79 13.46
C ARG A 86 -20.73 5.72 14.95
N ASN A 87 -20.20 4.59 15.42
CA ASN A 87 -19.83 4.38 16.82
C ASN A 87 -18.45 4.97 17.17
N ASN A 88 -17.57 5.10 16.17
CA ASN A 88 -16.22 5.60 16.35
C ASN A 88 -16.18 7.12 16.18
N ALA A 89 -16.96 7.67 15.26
CA ALA A 89 -17.02 9.10 14.94
C ALA A 89 -17.23 9.99 16.17
N VAL A 90 -18.06 9.55 17.12
CA VAL A 90 -18.39 10.32 18.34
C VAL A 90 -17.42 10.11 19.51
N ARG A 91 -16.42 9.23 19.37
CA ARG A 91 -15.37 9.06 20.38
C ARG A 91 -14.32 10.16 20.22
N PRO A 92 -13.63 10.60 21.30
CA PRO A 92 -12.57 11.61 21.20
C PRO A 92 -11.53 11.32 20.11
N ALA A 93 -11.03 10.08 20.04
CA ALA A 93 -10.08 9.67 19.00
C ALA A 93 -10.68 9.70 17.58
N GLY A 94 -11.96 9.39 17.43
CA GLY A 94 -12.66 9.46 16.14
C GLY A 94 -12.84 10.89 15.66
N MET A 95 -13.20 11.82 16.55
CA MET A 95 -13.33 13.24 16.21
C MET A 95 -12.00 13.86 15.77
N VAL A 96 -10.90 13.49 16.42
CA VAL A 96 -9.54 13.88 15.99
C VAL A 96 -9.22 13.29 14.61
N ALA A 97 -9.51 12.01 14.39
CA ALA A 97 -9.27 11.35 13.11
C ALA A 97 -10.10 11.94 11.96
N ILE A 98 -11.37 12.29 12.21
CA ILE A 98 -12.24 12.98 11.23
C ILE A 98 -11.59 14.29 10.78
N ASN A 99 -11.11 15.12 11.72
CA ASN A 99 -10.42 16.36 11.37
C ASN A 99 -9.17 16.09 10.50
N ALA A 100 -8.39 15.06 10.83
CA ALA A 100 -7.18 14.71 10.08
C ALA A 100 -7.51 14.26 8.64
N TYR A 101 -8.52 13.40 8.47
CA TYR A 101 -8.91 12.89 7.15
C TYR A 101 -9.58 13.93 6.28
N ILE A 102 -10.32 14.88 6.86
CA ILE A 102 -10.83 16.03 6.10
C ILE A 102 -9.67 16.87 5.56
N ARG A 103 -8.64 17.12 6.36
CA ARG A 103 -7.45 17.88 5.91
C ARG A 103 -6.65 17.12 4.85
N GLU A 104 -6.50 15.80 5.00
CA GLU A 104 -5.82 14.95 4.01
C GLU A 104 -6.55 14.92 2.68
N LEU A 105 -7.86 14.68 2.67
CA LEU A 105 -8.66 14.71 1.44
C LEU A 105 -8.75 16.12 0.85
N ALA A 106 -8.80 17.17 1.67
CA ALA A 106 -8.81 18.55 1.17
C ALA A 106 -7.54 18.88 0.41
N LEU A 107 -6.38 18.49 0.97
CA LEU A 107 -5.09 18.65 0.30
C LEU A 107 -5.08 17.93 -1.05
N LEU A 108 -5.58 16.69 -1.11
CA LEU A 108 -5.58 15.87 -2.32
C LEU A 108 -6.61 16.32 -3.37
N ASP A 109 -7.73 16.89 -2.93
CA ASP A 109 -8.75 17.46 -3.82
C ASP A 109 -8.27 18.78 -4.47
N GLU A 110 -7.56 19.61 -3.72
CA GLU A 110 -7.02 20.89 -4.20
C GLU A 110 -5.70 20.73 -4.97
N HIS A 111 -4.88 19.77 -4.54
CA HIS A 111 -3.56 19.50 -5.06
C HIS A 111 -3.35 17.98 -5.21
N PRO A 112 -3.83 17.37 -6.31
CA PRO A 112 -3.75 15.91 -6.52
C PRO A 112 -2.34 15.32 -6.40
N ASP A 113 -1.32 16.09 -6.79
CA ASP A 113 0.09 15.68 -6.73
C ASP A 113 0.79 16.09 -5.41
N ALA A 114 0.07 16.57 -4.39
CA ALA A 114 0.65 17.11 -3.15
C ALA A 114 1.59 16.12 -2.45
N LEU A 115 1.16 14.86 -2.34
CA LEU A 115 1.93 13.83 -1.65
C LEU A 115 2.96 13.13 -2.55
N GLY A 116 2.95 13.39 -3.86
CA GLY A 116 3.90 12.80 -4.80
C GLY A 116 3.70 11.30 -4.99
N GLN A 117 4.78 10.59 -5.31
CA GLN A 117 4.72 9.19 -5.74
C GLN A 117 5.67 8.31 -4.94
N LEU A 118 5.18 7.13 -4.54
CA LEU A 118 5.99 6.10 -3.90
C LEU A 118 6.23 4.94 -4.88
N THR A 119 7.48 4.49 -4.98
CA THR A 119 7.86 3.26 -5.68
C THR A 119 8.63 2.33 -4.75
N ALA A 120 8.67 1.03 -5.05
CA ALA A 120 9.31 0.03 -4.21
C ALA A 120 9.93 -1.11 -5.02
N GLU A 121 10.98 -1.71 -4.46
CA GLU A 121 11.42 -3.05 -4.86
C GLU A 121 10.43 -4.09 -4.31
N THR A 122 9.70 -4.78 -5.18
CA THR A 122 8.54 -5.60 -4.76
C THR A 122 8.82 -7.09 -4.54
N GLY A 123 10.08 -7.53 -4.65
CA GLY A 123 10.48 -8.94 -4.46
C GLY A 123 10.26 -9.82 -5.70
N PRO A 124 10.00 -11.14 -5.54
CA PRO A 124 9.57 -11.79 -4.30
C PRO A 124 10.71 -12.04 -3.31
N PHE A 125 10.43 -11.80 -2.03
CA PHE A 125 11.29 -12.22 -0.92
C PHE A 125 10.80 -13.55 -0.35
N GLU A 126 11.70 -14.38 0.15
CA GLU A 126 11.32 -15.68 0.71
C GLU A 126 10.84 -15.55 2.16
N ALA A 127 9.80 -16.30 2.52
CA ALA A 127 9.31 -16.38 3.89
C ALA A 127 10.46 -16.77 4.83
N ARG A 128 10.58 -16.06 5.96
CA ARG A 128 11.67 -16.22 6.95
C ARG A 128 13.10 -16.10 6.41
N SER A 129 13.29 -15.53 5.22
CA SER A 129 14.62 -15.09 4.78
C SER A 129 14.96 -13.72 5.34
N TRP A 130 16.26 -13.45 5.44
CA TRP A 130 16.76 -12.11 5.69
C TRP A 130 16.86 -11.35 4.37
N ALA A 131 16.17 -10.24 4.25
CA ALA A 131 16.11 -9.44 3.03
C ALA A 131 16.52 -7.98 3.28
N THR A 132 16.89 -7.31 2.19
CA THR A 132 17.08 -5.87 2.12
C THR A 132 16.27 -5.38 0.93
N PHE A 133 15.51 -4.32 1.08
CA PHE A 133 14.79 -3.71 -0.04
C PHE A 133 14.55 -2.22 0.18
N THR A 134 14.27 -1.51 -0.91
CA THR A 134 14.07 -0.06 -0.86
C THR A 134 12.67 0.36 -1.25
N GLN A 135 12.24 1.48 -0.67
CA GLN A 135 11.13 2.29 -1.14
C GLN A 135 11.63 3.70 -1.40
N THR A 136 11.31 4.25 -2.58
CA THR A 136 11.71 5.61 -2.97
C THR A 136 10.47 6.47 -3.13
N TRP A 137 10.39 7.50 -2.31
CA TRP A 137 9.37 8.53 -2.40
C TRP A 137 9.90 9.72 -3.18
N ARG A 138 9.19 10.11 -4.24
CA ARG A 138 9.40 11.38 -4.93
C ARG A 138 8.41 12.40 -4.37
N VAL A 139 8.95 13.47 -3.81
CA VAL A 139 8.20 14.54 -3.16
C VAL A 139 7.26 15.21 -4.18
N GLY A 140 6.02 15.41 -3.75
CA GLY A 140 4.97 16.05 -4.52
C GLY A 140 5.04 17.57 -4.50
N SER A 141 3.94 18.24 -4.82
CA SER A 141 3.88 19.71 -4.78
C SER A 141 3.92 20.27 -3.36
N ALA A 142 3.56 19.49 -2.33
CA ALA A 142 3.65 19.90 -0.94
C ALA A 142 5.06 19.62 -0.40
N ALA A 143 5.79 20.69 -0.09
CA ALA A 143 7.13 20.61 0.47
C ALA A 143 7.11 20.13 1.93
N VAL A 144 8.21 19.50 2.36
CA VAL A 144 8.45 19.12 3.74
C VAL A 144 9.42 20.09 4.40
N ALA A 145 8.96 20.73 5.47
CA ALA A 145 9.75 21.64 6.29
C ALA A 145 10.37 20.90 7.50
N PRO A 146 11.40 21.48 8.17
CA PRO A 146 11.90 20.94 9.43
C PRO A 146 10.78 20.67 10.45
N GLY A 147 10.87 19.54 11.15
CA GLY A 147 9.82 18.99 12.00
C GLY A 147 8.91 17.98 11.28
N GLY A 148 8.82 18.06 9.95
CA GLY A 148 8.23 17.01 9.11
C GLY A 148 9.18 15.83 8.88
N GLY A 149 8.85 14.96 7.92
CA GLY A 149 9.70 13.83 7.52
C GLY A 149 8.89 12.58 7.14
N ILE A 150 9.51 11.40 7.30
CA ILE A 150 8.93 10.11 6.93
C ILE A 150 8.75 9.23 8.16
N VAL A 151 7.50 8.82 8.41
CA VAL A 151 7.18 7.79 9.41
C VAL A 151 7.19 6.44 8.70
N VAL A 152 7.82 5.46 9.32
CA VAL A 152 7.95 4.07 8.85
C VAL A 152 7.10 3.16 9.74
N PRO A 153 5.76 3.19 9.58
CA PRO A 153 4.88 2.37 10.38
C PRO A 153 4.92 0.90 9.96
N ARG A 154 4.28 0.04 10.77
CA ARG A 154 4.20 -1.40 10.51
C ARG A 154 2.79 -1.91 10.70
N HIS A 155 2.37 -2.84 9.86
CA HIS A 155 1.12 -3.57 10.12
C HIS A 155 1.28 -4.44 11.39
N PHE A 156 0.40 -4.27 12.38
CA PHE A 156 0.59 -4.90 13.70
C PHE A 156 0.58 -6.45 13.67
N LEU A 157 0.03 -7.07 12.62
CA LEU A 157 0.03 -8.53 12.41
C LEU A 157 1.08 -9.04 11.40
N ALA A 158 1.93 -8.19 10.85
CA ALA A 158 2.80 -8.59 9.73
C ALA A 158 4.01 -9.46 10.12
N ASN A 159 4.17 -9.85 11.39
CA ASN A 159 5.18 -10.81 11.86
C ASN A 159 6.61 -10.60 11.32
N HIS A 160 7.02 -9.35 11.08
CA HIS A 160 8.41 -8.97 10.88
C HIS A 160 8.98 -8.43 12.20
N GLY A 161 10.31 -8.41 12.33
CA GLY A 161 10.99 -7.88 13.52
C GLY A 161 10.76 -6.38 13.74
N THR A 162 11.22 -5.86 14.88
CA THR A 162 11.08 -4.44 15.22
C THR A 162 12.01 -3.60 14.37
N LEU A 163 11.47 -2.70 13.55
CA LEU A 163 12.25 -1.75 12.75
C LEU A 163 12.97 -0.78 13.68
N GLN A 164 14.24 -0.50 13.39
CA GLN A 164 15.08 0.40 14.18
C GLN A 164 16.05 1.17 13.28
N ALA A 165 16.59 2.30 13.76
CA ALA A 165 17.58 3.11 13.04
C ALA A 165 18.79 3.49 13.93
N ASP A 166 18.88 2.93 15.13
CA ASP A 166 19.87 3.27 16.16
C ASP A 166 21.10 2.33 16.15
N ALA A 167 20.94 1.11 15.62
CA ALA A 167 22.00 0.11 15.54
C ALA A 167 22.23 -0.33 14.08
N PRO A 168 23.13 0.34 13.33
CA PRO A 168 23.42 0.01 11.93
C PRO A 168 23.90 -1.42 11.67
N GLY A 169 24.57 -2.04 12.65
CA GLY A 169 24.97 -3.45 12.60
C GLY A 169 23.95 -4.43 13.18
N GLY A 170 22.82 -3.93 13.69
CA GLY A 170 21.74 -4.73 14.25
C GLY A 170 20.80 -5.28 13.17
N ASP A 171 19.96 -6.23 13.56
CA ASP A 171 18.87 -6.68 12.71
C ASP A 171 17.82 -5.59 12.53
N HIS A 172 17.05 -5.69 11.45
CA HIS A 172 15.90 -4.81 11.18
C HIS A 172 16.27 -3.32 11.10
N HIS A 173 17.54 -3.02 10.89
CA HIS A 173 18.02 -1.66 10.67
C HIS A 173 17.34 -1.08 9.43
N VAL A 174 16.84 0.15 9.56
CA VAL A 174 16.24 0.95 8.50
C VAL A 174 17.07 2.21 8.39
N SER A 175 17.48 2.55 7.17
CA SER A 175 18.17 3.80 6.88
C SER A 175 17.37 4.67 5.93
N ILE A 176 17.72 5.95 5.89
CA ILE A 176 17.09 6.96 5.04
C ILE A 176 18.16 7.79 4.32
N ALA A 177 17.92 8.08 3.06
CA ALA A 177 18.75 8.97 2.25
C ALA A 177 17.86 9.94 1.46
N SER A 178 18.38 11.12 1.14
CA SER A 178 17.72 12.08 0.25
C SER A 178 18.65 12.48 -0.89
N SER A 179 18.09 12.79 -2.06
CA SER A 179 18.83 13.46 -3.13
C SER A 179 19.19 14.91 -2.81
N ASN A 180 18.48 15.54 -1.87
CA ASN A 180 18.85 16.86 -1.38
C ASN A 180 19.93 16.75 -0.30
N ALA A 181 21.17 17.10 -0.65
CA ALA A 181 22.33 17.00 0.24
C ALA A 181 22.28 17.95 1.46
N ALA A 182 21.34 18.90 1.52
CA ALA A 182 21.11 19.75 2.68
C ALA A 182 20.12 19.14 3.69
N ALA A 183 19.34 18.12 3.28
CA ALA A 183 18.39 17.46 4.18
C ALA A 183 19.13 16.63 5.24
N ARG A 184 18.78 16.83 6.52
CA ARG A 184 19.29 16.02 7.63
C ARG A 184 18.14 15.41 8.40
N PHE A 185 18.18 14.09 8.58
CA PHE A 185 17.20 13.35 9.36
C PHE A 185 17.79 12.86 10.67
N VAL A 186 16.97 12.81 11.70
CA VAL A 186 17.25 12.10 12.94
C VAL A 186 16.21 11.01 13.15
N ALA A 187 16.61 9.91 13.78
CA ALA A 187 15.68 8.89 14.23
C ALA A 187 14.90 9.40 15.45
N ASP A 188 13.59 9.32 15.37
CA ASP A 188 12.62 9.73 16.39
C ASP A 188 11.45 8.72 16.42
N ALA A 189 10.44 9.00 17.24
CA ALA A 189 9.24 8.19 17.32
C ALA A 189 7.97 9.03 17.10
N MET A 190 7.05 8.52 16.29
CA MET A 190 5.74 9.13 16.06
C MET A 190 4.62 8.20 16.54
N PRO A 191 3.70 8.64 17.41
CA PRO A 191 2.55 7.83 17.80
C PRO A 191 1.59 7.61 16.61
N VAL A 192 1.42 6.36 16.20
CA VAL A 192 0.49 5.97 15.14
C VAL A 192 -0.59 5.04 15.71
N SER A 193 -1.84 5.32 15.35
CA SER A 193 -3.01 4.51 15.73
C SER A 193 -3.53 3.66 14.58
N GLY A 194 -4.29 2.62 14.92
CA GLY A 194 -4.97 1.77 13.94
C GLY A 194 -4.03 0.74 13.34
N MET A 195 -4.31 0.30 12.10
CA MET A 195 -3.68 -0.94 11.61
C MET A 195 -2.18 -0.86 11.33
N HIS A 196 -1.65 0.34 11.15
CA HIS A 196 -0.22 0.57 10.94
C HIS A 196 0.51 1.03 12.21
N GLY A 197 -0.17 1.02 13.36
CA GLY A 197 0.38 1.39 14.65
C GLY A 197 -0.21 0.52 15.75
N GLY A 198 -0.65 1.14 16.85
CA GLY A 198 -1.25 0.40 17.94
C GLY A 198 -2.76 0.20 17.78
N PHE A 199 -3.23 -1.01 18.07
CA PHE A 199 -4.64 -1.41 17.93
C PHE A 199 -5.56 -0.79 19.01
N ARG A 200 -5.07 -0.68 20.26
CA ARG A 200 -5.86 -0.20 21.41
C ARG A 200 -5.52 1.23 21.85
N ALA A 201 -4.32 1.68 21.53
CA ALA A 201 -3.79 3.01 21.80
C ALA A 201 -2.70 3.30 20.75
N PRO A 202 -2.35 4.57 20.48
CA PRO A 202 -1.23 4.89 19.61
C PRO A 202 0.04 4.17 20.07
N ALA A 203 0.82 3.64 19.12
CA ALA A 203 2.12 3.04 19.39
C ALA A 203 3.23 3.86 18.70
N PRO A 204 4.43 3.97 19.31
CA PRO A 204 5.54 4.68 18.70
C PRO A 204 6.03 3.92 17.46
N MET A 205 6.02 4.58 16.32
CA MET A 205 6.60 4.09 15.06
C MET A 205 7.88 4.88 14.75
N LEU A 206 8.84 4.23 14.10
CA LEU A 206 10.07 4.88 13.64
C LEU A 206 9.74 6.10 12.79
N PHE A 207 10.32 7.24 13.13
CA PHE A 207 10.14 8.50 12.42
C PHE A 207 11.51 9.07 12.06
N PHE A 208 11.78 9.20 10.77
CA PHE A 208 12.90 9.98 10.29
C PHE A 208 12.47 11.43 10.20
N ARG A 209 12.70 12.17 11.29
CA ARG A 209 12.34 13.59 11.38
C ARG A 209 13.40 14.45 10.71
N LEU A 210 12.98 15.31 9.79
CA LEU A 210 13.83 16.30 9.15
C LEU A 210 14.17 17.41 10.16
N THR A 211 15.45 17.63 10.44
CA THR A 211 15.93 18.67 11.36
C THR A 211 16.57 19.86 10.65
N GLU A 212 17.17 19.62 9.48
CA GLU A 212 17.81 20.66 8.67
C GLU A 212 17.47 20.49 7.19
N GLY A 213 17.49 21.60 6.45
CA GLY A 213 17.09 21.65 5.04
C GLY A 213 15.57 21.59 4.85
N SER A 214 15.15 21.25 3.64
CA SER A 214 13.75 21.05 3.24
C SER A 214 13.69 20.00 2.13
N LEU A 215 12.55 19.35 1.96
CA LEU A 215 12.31 18.51 0.77
C LEU A 215 11.31 19.23 -0.14
N GLY A 216 11.75 19.57 -1.35
CA GLY A 216 10.93 20.27 -2.33
C GLY A 216 10.38 19.35 -3.44
N PRO A 217 9.48 19.86 -4.30
CA PRO A 217 8.92 19.08 -5.39
C PRO A 217 10.00 18.46 -6.28
N GLY A 218 9.93 17.13 -6.46
CA GLY A 218 10.88 16.37 -7.26
C GLY A 218 12.11 15.86 -6.51
N ASP A 219 12.39 16.32 -5.29
CA ASP A 219 13.37 15.66 -4.42
C ASP A 219 12.93 14.20 -4.18
N THR A 220 13.91 13.34 -3.93
CA THR A 220 13.67 11.93 -3.61
C THR A 220 14.17 11.60 -2.22
N VAL A 221 13.43 10.72 -1.56
CA VAL A 221 13.79 10.12 -0.28
C VAL A 221 13.72 8.62 -0.42
N THR A 222 14.82 7.94 -0.17
CA THR A 222 14.92 6.48 -0.21
C THR A 222 14.99 5.94 1.21
N VAL A 223 14.04 5.08 1.56
CA VAL A 223 14.02 4.30 2.80
C VAL A 223 14.50 2.89 2.47
N THR A 224 15.56 2.44 3.14
CA THR A 224 16.13 1.09 2.96
C THR A 224 15.80 0.25 4.17
N TYR A 225 14.97 -0.78 3.97
CA TYR A 225 14.60 -1.74 5.00
C TYR A 225 15.63 -2.86 5.07
N GLY A 226 16.05 -3.23 6.28
CA GLY A 226 17.05 -4.26 6.46
C GLY A 226 18.41 -3.87 5.89
N ASP A 227 18.81 -2.61 6.05
CA ASP A 227 20.08 -2.10 5.56
C ASP A 227 21.25 -2.86 6.21
N ARG A 228 22.13 -3.39 5.37
CA ARG A 228 23.30 -4.20 5.77
C ARG A 228 24.61 -3.42 5.73
N SER A 229 24.58 -2.12 5.44
CA SER A 229 25.77 -1.26 5.35
C SER A 229 26.60 -1.26 6.64
N GLY A 230 25.97 -1.42 7.80
CA GLY A 230 26.64 -1.58 9.09
C GLY A 230 26.98 -3.03 9.49
N GLY A 231 26.77 -4.01 8.62
CA GLY A 231 27.08 -5.43 8.85
C GLY A 231 25.94 -6.30 9.41
N GLY A 232 24.73 -5.74 9.57
CA GLY A 232 23.56 -6.47 10.06
C GLY A 232 23.03 -7.53 9.09
N ARG A 233 22.14 -8.42 9.57
CA ARG A 233 21.55 -9.49 8.75
C ARG A 233 20.48 -8.99 7.79
N GLY A 234 19.88 -7.84 8.06
CA GLY A 234 18.77 -7.24 7.29
C GLY A 234 17.42 -7.37 7.99
N LEU A 235 16.33 -7.38 7.23
CA LEU A 235 14.96 -7.52 7.73
C LEU A 235 14.48 -8.96 7.58
N LEU A 236 14.12 -9.61 8.68
CA LEU A 236 13.52 -10.94 8.64
C LEU A 236 12.10 -10.86 8.09
N MET A 237 11.87 -11.53 6.96
CA MET A 237 10.57 -11.65 6.33
C MET A 237 9.61 -12.50 7.17
N PRO A 238 8.28 -12.26 7.07
CA PRO A 238 7.29 -13.01 7.82
C PRO A 238 7.31 -14.51 7.54
N THR A 239 6.68 -15.27 8.43
CA THR A 239 6.43 -16.71 8.26
C THR A 239 5.48 -17.05 7.14
N PHE A 240 4.67 -16.10 6.68
CA PHE A 240 3.60 -16.35 5.73
C PHE A 240 3.84 -15.66 4.39
N SER A 241 3.48 -16.36 3.32
CA SER A 241 3.48 -15.80 1.97
C SER A 241 2.33 -14.80 1.80
N SER A 242 2.58 -13.72 1.07
CA SER A 242 1.57 -12.73 0.69
C SER A 242 1.99 -12.07 -0.61
N ASP A 243 1.06 -11.96 -1.56
CA ASP A 243 1.28 -11.17 -2.77
C ASP A 243 1.09 -9.66 -2.52
N ARG A 244 0.63 -9.27 -1.32
CA ARG A 244 0.31 -7.89 -0.95
C ARG A 244 0.78 -7.55 0.46
N MET A 245 2.00 -7.93 0.82
CA MET A 245 2.56 -7.58 2.13
C MET A 245 2.71 -6.06 2.24
N PRO A 246 2.07 -5.38 3.21
CA PRO A 246 2.14 -3.94 3.32
C PRO A 246 3.39 -3.48 4.07
N PHE A 247 4.14 -2.58 3.45
CA PHE A 247 5.16 -1.74 4.09
C PHE A 247 4.76 -0.27 3.87
N PRO A 248 3.87 0.26 4.73
CA PRO A 248 3.36 1.62 4.59
C PRO A 248 4.44 2.66 4.92
N LEU A 249 4.41 3.79 4.22
CA LEU A 249 5.13 5.02 4.59
C LEU A 249 4.14 6.16 4.72
N TYR A 250 4.26 6.92 5.80
CA TYR A 250 3.49 8.15 5.98
C TYR A 250 4.42 9.35 5.92
N VAL A 251 3.90 10.45 5.40
CA VAL A 251 4.59 11.74 5.33
C VAL A 251 4.02 12.67 6.40
N VAL A 252 4.91 13.43 7.04
CA VAL A 252 4.55 14.58 7.86
C VAL A 252 5.14 15.80 7.17
N LEU A 253 4.32 16.77 6.78
CA LEU A 253 4.78 17.92 5.99
C LEU A 253 5.51 18.97 6.84
N ASP A 254 5.17 19.10 8.12
CA ASP A 254 5.73 20.11 9.02
C ASP A 254 5.64 19.70 10.51
N GLY A 255 6.08 20.58 11.40
CA GLY A 255 6.05 20.33 12.86
C GLY A 255 4.65 20.20 13.49
N ARG A 256 3.54 20.28 12.73
CA ARG A 256 2.18 20.07 13.26
C ARG A 256 1.84 18.59 13.43
N GLY A 257 2.63 17.69 12.85
CA GLY A 257 2.51 16.24 13.09
C GLY A 257 1.31 15.57 12.42
N GLN A 258 0.69 16.21 11.42
CA GLN A 258 -0.35 15.54 10.64
C GLN A 258 0.26 14.43 9.77
N LEU A 259 -0.32 13.23 9.86
CA LEU A 259 0.07 12.08 9.08
C LEU A 259 -0.70 12.07 7.76
N PHE A 260 0.03 12.00 6.65
CA PHE A 260 -0.50 11.75 5.32
C PHE A 260 -0.02 10.40 4.82
N SER A 261 -0.93 9.56 4.34
CA SER A 261 -0.60 8.20 3.96
C SER A 261 -0.22 8.11 2.48
N LEU A 262 0.95 7.54 2.18
CA LEU A 262 1.33 7.26 0.80
C LEU A 262 0.67 5.96 0.32
N PRO A 263 0.33 5.84 -0.97
CA PRO A 263 -0.20 4.61 -1.54
C PRO A 263 0.75 3.43 -1.29
N ILE A 264 0.25 2.41 -0.58
CA ILE A 264 1.05 1.23 -0.22
C ILE A 264 1.53 0.54 -1.49
N GLN A 265 2.85 0.36 -1.59
CA GLN A 265 3.48 -0.46 -2.62
C GLN A 265 3.56 -1.90 -2.11
N PRO A 266 2.76 -2.84 -2.65
CA PRO A 266 2.69 -4.20 -2.14
C PRO A 266 3.99 -4.97 -2.42
N ILE A 267 4.58 -5.52 -1.36
CA ILE A 267 5.73 -6.41 -1.46
C ILE A 267 5.24 -7.85 -1.56
N ARG A 268 5.90 -8.66 -2.39
CA ARG A 268 5.63 -10.10 -2.50
C ARG A 268 6.54 -10.88 -1.57
N VAL A 269 5.92 -11.63 -0.66
CA VAL A 269 6.58 -12.67 0.15
C VAL A 269 6.09 -14.01 -0.36
N ALA A 270 6.99 -14.90 -0.71
CA ALA A 270 6.66 -16.20 -1.26
C ALA A 270 7.21 -17.32 -0.38
N GLY A 271 6.59 -18.50 -0.45
CA GLY A 271 7.04 -19.67 0.32
C GLY A 271 8.44 -20.14 -0.06
N THR A 272 8.97 -21.06 0.74
CA THR A 272 10.28 -21.67 0.55
C THR A 272 10.17 -23.05 -0.10
N THR A 273 11.20 -23.88 0.03
CA THR A 273 11.23 -25.23 -0.55
C THR A 273 10.23 -26.18 0.10
N LEU A 274 9.85 -27.23 -0.63
CA LEU A 274 8.98 -28.29 -0.13
C LEU A 274 9.48 -28.86 1.21
N ALA A 275 8.60 -28.86 2.21
CA ALA A 275 8.81 -29.50 3.50
C ALA A 275 7.67 -30.47 3.88
N GLY A 276 6.51 -30.35 3.22
CA GLY A 276 5.36 -31.22 3.48
C GLY A 276 4.32 -31.17 2.37
N VAL A 277 3.28 -31.99 2.51
CA VAL A 277 2.12 -32.02 1.63
C VAL A 277 0.86 -32.09 2.49
N HIS A 278 -0.19 -31.37 2.08
CA HIS A 278 -1.46 -31.32 2.81
C HIS A 278 -2.65 -31.50 1.88
N GLY A 279 -3.60 -32.35 2.26
CA GLY A 279 -4.86 -32.55 1.54
C GLY A 279 -6.00 -31.71 2.15
N PHE A 280 -6.81 -31.11 1.31
CA PHE A 280 -7.99 -30.32 1.64
C PHE A 280 -9.20 -30.94 0.96
N ALA A 281 -10.23 -31.24 1.75
CA ALA A 281 -11.51 -31.75 1.26
C ALA A 281 -12.64 -31.16 2.12
N PRO A 282 -13.89 -31.12 1.62
CA PRO A 282 -15.04 -30.72 2.43
C PRO A 282 -15.18 -31.61 3.66
N SER A 283 -15.54 -31.01 4.80
CA SER A 283 -15.76 -31.78 6.04
C SER A 283 -17.01 -32.64 6.03
N VAL A 284 -17.98 -32.31 5.15
CA VAL A 284 -19.26 -33.03 4.99
C VAL A 284 -19.61 -33.02 3.51
N VAL A 285 -19.99 -34.19 3.00
CA VAL A 285 -20.56 -34.39 1.65
C VAL A 285 -21.76 -35.32 1.77
N ARG A 286 -22.79 -35.16 0.92
CA ARG A 286 -23.87 -36.15 0.88
C ARG A 286 -23.36 -37.44 0.22
N PRO A 287 -23.85 -38.62 0.62
CA PRO A 287 -23.51 -39.86 -0.07
C PRO A 287 -23.77 -39.76 -1.57
N GLY A 288 -22.77 -40.10 -2.37
CA GLY A 288 -22.81 -40.01 -3.82
C GLY A 288 -22.66 -38.61 -4.42
N GLU A 289 -22.60 -37.54 -3.62
CA GLU A 289 -22.33 -36.18 -4.11
C GLU A 289 -20.86 -36.04 -4.54
N PRO A 290 -20.58 -35.52 -5.75
CA PRO A 290 -19.21 -35.28 -6.19
C PRO A 290 -18.58 -34.12 -5.42
N PHE A 291 -17.29 -34.23 -5.11
CA PHE A 291 -16.50 -33.15 -4.52
C PHE A 291 -15.05 -33.16 -5.01
N ASP A 292 -14.40 -32.00 -4.84
CA ASP A 292 -13.00 -31.80 -5.18
C ASP A 292 -12.11 -31.98 -3.95
N LEU A 293 -10.95 -32.61 -4.16
CA LEU A 293 -9.86 -32.69 -3.19
C LEU A 293 -8.67 -31.89 -3.72
N ALA A 294 -8.24 -30.89 -2.94
CA ALA A 294 -7.04 -30.12 -3.23
C ALA A 294 -5.85 -30.70 -2.46
N VAL A 295 -4.74 -30.96 -3.13
CA VAL A 295 -3.46 -31.29 -2.50
C VAL A 295 -2.52 -30.12 -2.67
N ARG A 296 -1.92 -29.68 -1.57
CA ARG A 296 -1.00 -28.56 -1.52
C ARG A 296 0.41 -29.00 -1.13
N ALA A 297 1.39 -28.60 -1.93
CA ALA A 297 2.80 -28.58 -1.58
C ALA A 297 3.03 -27.49 -0.51
N GLU A 298 3.55 -27.86 0.65
CA GLU A 298 3.76 -26.93 1.76
C GLU A 298 5.25 -26.75 2.07
N ASP A 299 5.64 -25.49 2.32
CA ASP A 299 6.93 -25.18 2.91
C ASP A 299 6.94 -25.42 4.43
N ALA A 300 8.09 -25.20 5.08
CA ALA A 300 8.23 -25.42 6.53
C ALA A 300 7.31 -24.54 7.40
N PHE A 301 6.69 -23.52 6.82
CA PHE A 301 5.78 -22.57 7.46
C PHE A 301 4.33 -22.70 6.95
N ARG A 302 4.02 -23.77 6.21
CA ARG A 302 2.70 -24.06 5.61
C ARG A 302 2.26 -23.06 4.53
N ASN A 303 3.19 -22.35 3.91
CA ASN A 303 2.93 -21.62 2.68
C ASN A 303 2.90 -22.57 1.49
N ARG A 304 2.42 -22.07 0.34
CA ARG A 304 2.67 -22.75 -0.94
C ARG A 304 4.18 -22.88 -1.13
N ALA A 305 4.66 -24.11 -1.23
CA ALA A 305 6.05 -24.38 -1.51
C ALA A 305 6.45 -23.82 -2.89
N LYS A 306 7.77 -23.78 -3.14
CA LYS A 306 8.38 -23.52 -4.44
C LYS A 306 9.27 -24.69 -4.85
N GLY A 307 9.51 -24.77 -6.16
CA GLY A 307 10.42 -25.73 -6.77
C GLY A 307 9.70 -26.98 -7.27
N SER A 308 10.46 -28.03 -7.55
CA SER A 308 9.93 -29.32 -8.00
C SER A 308 9.43 -30.15 -6.82
N TYR A 309 8.30 -30.81 -7.01
CA TYR A 309 7.69 -31.73 -6.06
C TYR A 309 7.67 -33.16 -6.62
N PRO A 310 7.76 -34.19 -5.76
CA PRO A 310 7.64 -35.57 -6.19
C PRO A 310 6.20 -35.91 -6.58
N ALA A 311 6.02 -37.06 -7.21
CA ALA A 311 4.70 -37.62 -7.41
C ALA A 311 4.04 -37.96 -6.04
N TRP A 312 2.73 -37.78 -5.94
CA TRP A 312 1.95 -38.18 -4.77
C TRP A 312 0.84 -39.14 -5.13
N ARG A 313 0.63 -40.14 -4.27
CA ARG A 313 -0.57 -40.98 -4.31
C ARG A 313 -1.53 -40.48 -3.25
N VAL A 314 -2.75 -40.17 -3.65
CA VAL A 314 -3.82 -39.72 -2.76
C VAL A 314 -4.72 -40.90 -2.45
N ARG A 315 -4.95 -41.14 -1.16
CA ARG A 315 -5.81 -42.22 -0.68
C ARG A 315 -6.81 -41.70 0.34
N ALA A 316 -8.03 -42.23 0.28
CA ALA A 316 -9.03 -42.10 1.32
C ALA A 316 -9.14 -43.46 2.01
N HIS A 317 -8.62 -43.57 3.24
CA HIS A 317 -8.38 -44.85 3.90
C HIS A 317 -7.55 -45.82 3.02
N ALA A 318 -8.14 -46.94 2.61
CA ALA A 318 -7.49 -47.93 1.75
C ALA A 318 -7.71 -47.69 0.24
N GLU A 319 -8.63 -46.79 -0.13
CA GLU A 319 -9.02 -46.56 -1.51
C GLU A 319 -8.12 -45.53 -2.19
N SER A 320 -7.76 -45.80 -3.45
CA SER A 320 -6.99 -44.86 -4.27
C SER A 320 -7.93 -43.78 -4.80
N VAL A 321 -7.65 -42.53 -4.45
CA VAL A 321 -8.39 -41.35 -4.91
C VAL A 321 -7.81 -40.86 -6.23
N GLY A 322 -6.47 -40.86 -6.36
CA GLY A 322 -5.79 -40.47 -7.57
C GLY A 322 -4.27 -40.40 -7.39
N GLU A 323 -3.58 -40.09 -8.47
CA GLU A 323 -2.14 -39.81 -8.47
C GLU A 323 -1.89 -38.39 -9.00
N ILE A 324 -0.96 -37.69 -8.35
CA ILE A 324 -0.48 -36.38 -8.75
C ILE A 324 0.93 -36.61 -9.31
N PRO A 325 1.19 -36.26 -10.59
CA PRO A 325 2.52 -36.41 -11.17
C PRO A 325 3.52 -35.46 -10.51
N PRO A 326 4.83 -35.70 -10.64
CA PRO A 326 5.83 -34.72 -10.22
C PRO A 326 5.65 -33.44 -11.02
N GLY A 327 5.87 -32.29 -10.39
CA GLY A 327 5.61 -30.99 -11.01
C GLY A 327 6.11 -29.83 -10.18
N GLY A 328 5.74 -28.60 -10.55
CA GLY A 328 6.10 -27.38 -9.82
C GLY A 328 4.91 -26.54 -9.37
N ASP A 329 3.68 -26.94 -9.70
CA ASP A 329 2.48 -26.28 -9.21
C ASP A 329 2.23 -26.67 -7.75
N PRO A 330 2.24 -25.73 -6.80
CA PRO A 330 2.05 -26.06 -5.39
C PRO A 330 0.63 -26.49 -5.06
N ILE A 331 -0.35 -26.40 -5.99
CA ILE A 331 -1.72 -26.87 -5.77
C ILE A 331 -2.12 -27.79 -6.93
N ALA A 332 -2.54 -29.01 -6.60
CA ALA A 332 -3.21 -29.91 -7.51
C ALA A 332 -4.64 -30.16 -7.03
N VAL A 333 -5.60 -30.19 -7.96
CA VAL A 333 -7.00 -30.51 -7.65
C VAL A 333 -7.35 -31.83 -8.32
N LEU A 334 -7.86 -32.77 -7.53
CA LEU A 334 -8.45 -34.01 -8.00
C LEU A 334 -9.97 -33.88 -7.85
N GLY A 335 -10.68 -33.88 -8.98
CA GLY A 335 -12.11 -33.58 -9.03
C GLY A 335 -13.00 -34.81 -9.06
N ASP A 336 -14.30 -34.57 -8.90
CA ASP A 336 -15.39 -35.54 -9.10
C ASP A 336 -15.31 -36.81 -8.22
N HIS A 337 -14.72 -36.69 -7.02
CA HIS A 337 -14.69 -37.80 -6.06
C HIS A 337 -16.04 -37.98 -5.37
N ARG A 338 -16.43 -39.23 -5.09
CA ARG A 338 -17.69 -39.58 -4.43
C ARG A 338 -17.43 -40.55 -3.29
N VAL A 339 -18.10 -40.35 -2.16
CA VAL A 339 -18.10 -41.31 -1.05
C VAL A 339 -19.47 -41.98 -0.99
N GLY A 340 -19.49 -43.30 -0.82
CA GLY A 340 -20.72 -44.08 -0.61
C GLY A 340 -21.38 -43.79 0.74
N ALA A 341 -22.56 -44.39 0.96
CA ALA A 341 -23.10 -44.47 2.32
C ALA A 341 -22.16 -45.35 3.19
N PRO A 342 -21.99 -45.04 4.48
CA PRO A 342 -21.13 -45.80 5.38
C PRO A 342 -21.54 -47.27 5.54
#